data_AF-A0AAJ5BF60-F1
#
_entry.id   AF-A0AAJ5BF60-F1
#
_cell.length_a   1.000
_cell.length_b   1.000
_cell.length_c   1.000
_cell.angle_alpha   90.00
_cell.angle_beta   90.00
_cell.angle_gamma   90.00
#
_symmetry.space_group_name_H-M   'P 1'
#
loop_
_entity.id
_entity.type
_entity.pdbx_description
1 polymer ?
#
loop_
_entity_poly.entity_id
_entity_poly.type
_entity_poly.pdbx_seq_one_letter_code
_entity_poly.pdbx_strand_id
1 'polypeptide(L)'
;MKTMTHYSREVATILLTSTVVLASCSSDDNSVKELETLQIVDQNGNAFADGKIELTEGEVVPFRIIDSKGALVQAAKLQVVEGKDIVTVDSDNTITGVKEGNAVLAAIADSNYKISTNLSITVKAKTEIELSENFAKAITAVLGEKAPKAVSGNIFKKSDLEKIEILYMNHDETGYNGTKYALKNEDLSTLKYFTSLRVLEINYHTLAEDVVLEVPASLEDLSMGRYNNQSIKTISIKGAKELRMLDFFNNNDLKSIDLNGSLVGTLNVNRCYAIKENLFDIVSKTQPKELYANVLGMEGDLTMSASRLELLEIQDHKFKNVNLNAPKLVRINLNSEDVVVQDINLSGSKSLNRMSVDYLDIQGKLSLADNSLTGFQANNIKGLKELDLTKQTNLETILVIPASSLKGKLTLDLRFCSKLLTITDISGCNVKLIEHEGKKVLDYSRLDSLDDDYGKIVLSDVYNYGDIEELWVNKKYEGQLNKYYAIGSNKITVKYITPAK
;
A
#
# COMPACT_ATOMS: atom_id res chain seq x y z
N MET A 1 40.69 3.29 -25.05
CA MET A 1 40.58 4.08 -23.81
C MET A 1 41.87 4.86 -23.61
N LYS A 2 41.82 6.19 -23.79
CA LYS A 2 42.91 7.12 -23.45
C LYS A 2 42.32 8.13 -22.48
N THR A 3 42.91 8.22 -21.29
CA THR A 3 42.50 9.15 -20.24
C THR A 3 42.87 10.57 -20.66
N MET A 4 41.90 11.48 -20.68
CA MET A 4 42.14 12.91 -20.76
C MET A 4 41.66 13.56 -19.47
N THR A 5 42.63 14.00 -18.68
CA THR A 5 42.48 14.94 -17.57
C THR A 5 42.72 16.34 -18.10
N HIS A 6 41.72 17.21 -18.10
CA HIS A 6 41.89 18.60 -17.62
C HIS A 6 40.59 19.41 -17.48
N TYR A 7 40.64 20.21 -16.41
CA TYR A 7 39.81 21.30 -15.92
C TYR A 7 39.30 22.30 -16.99
N SER A 8 38.01 22.64 -16.94
CA SER A 8 37.53 24.01 -16.71
C SER A 8 36.00 24.02 -16.50
N ARG A 9 35.56 24.96 -15.66
CA ARG A 9 34.16 25.18 -15.27
C ARG A 9 33.41 25.88 -16.39
N GLU A 10 32.43 25.20 -16.97
CA GLU A 10 31.16 25.73 -17.50
C GLU A 10 30.34 24.52 -17.96
N VAL A 11 29.30 24.16 -17.20
CA VAL A 11 28.41 23.05 -17.58
C VAL A 11 27.42 23.59 -18.60
N ALA A 12 27.82 23.57 -19.88
CA ALA A 12 26.86 23.54 -20.97
C ALA A 12 26.26 22.13 -21.03
N THR A 13 24.97 22.01 -20.76
CA THR A 13 24.20 20.79 -21.01
C THR A 13 24.15 20.55 -22.52
N ILE A 14 25.16 19.85 -23.05
CA ILE A 14 25.10 19.32 -24.42
C ILE A 14 24.25 18.05 -24.37
N LEU A 15 23.02 18.17 -24.85
CA LEU A 15 22.15 17.04 -25.14
C LEU A 15 22.77 16.26 -26.31
N LEU A 16 23.61 15.28 -26.03
CA LEU A 16 24.11 14.31 -27.01
C LEU A 16 22.98 13.33 -27.34
N THR A 17 22.11 13.70 -28.28
CA THR A 17 21.29 12.73 -29.02
C THR A 17 22.18 12.01 -30.05
N SER A 18 23.11 11.18 -29.56
CA SER A 18 23.92 10.36 -30.44
C SER A 18 23.14 9.10 -30.83
N THR A 19 22.33 9.21 -31.87
CA THR A 19 22.01 8.06 -32.72
C THR A 19 23.32 7.68 -33.42
N VAL A 20 24.09 6.79 -32.81
CA VAL A 20 25.23 6.17 -33.47
C VAL A 20 24.68 5.21 -34.51
N VAL A 21 24.49 5.70 -35.74
CA VAL A 21 24.32 4.85 -36.92
C VAL A 21 25.70 4.29 -37.24
N LEU A 22 26.04 3.13 -36.66
CA LEU A 22 27.12 2.30 -37.16
C LEU A 22 26.67 1.73 -38.51
N ALA A 23 26.82 2.52 -39.57
CA ALA A 23 26.84 1.99 -40.92
C ALA A 23 28.15 1.20 -41.07
N SER A 24 28.11 -0.10 -40.78
CA SER A 24 29.15 -1.00 -41.25
C SER A 24 28.98 -1.15 -42.76
N CYS A 25 29.80 -0.42 -43.51
CA CYS A 25 30.03 -0.72 -44.92
C CYS A 25 30.81 -2.03 -45.00
N SER A 26 30.08 -3.15 -44.91
CA SER A 26 30.55 -4.46 -45.36
C SER A 26 30.71 -4.40 -46.87
N SER A 27 31.95 -4.53 -47.34
CA SER A 27 32.29 -4.65 -48.75
C SER A 27 31.50 -5.77 -49.41
N ASP A 28 30.79 -5.42 -50.48
CA ASP A 28 30.07 -6.30 -51.38
C ASP A 28 30.99 -7.39 -51.95
N ASP A 29 30.92 -8.60 -51.39
CA ASP A 29 31.24 -9.82 -52.11
C ASP A 29 29.90 -10.47 -52.50
N ASN A 30 29.26 -9.86 -53.50
CA ASN A 30 27.95 -10.22 -54.06
C ASN A 30 27.99 -11.49 -54.92
N SER A 31 28.58 -12.58 -54.41
CA SER A 31 28.06 -13.88 -54.80
C SER A 31 26.76 -14.06 -54.02
N VAL A 32 25.64 -13.67 -54.63
CA VAL A 32 24.29 -13.99 -54.16
C VAL A 32 24.19 -15.51 -54.13
N LYS A 33 24.68 -16.13 -53.05
CA LYS A 33 24.29 -17.49 -52.68
C LYS A 33 22.78 -17.41 -52.61
N GLU A 34 22.10 -18.24 -53.39
CA GLU A 34 20.65 -18.38 -53.41
C GLU A 34 20.14 -18.19 -51.98
N LEU A 35 19.36 -17.13 -51.76
CA LEU A 35 18.84 -16.79 -50.44
C LEU A 35 18.00 -17.99 -50.00
N GLU A 36 18.57 -18.78 -49.10
CA GLU A 36 17.90 -19.95 -48.55
C GLU A 36 16.57 -19.48 -47.95
N THR A 37 15.46 -19.91 -48.53
CA THR A 37 14.15 -19.58 -47.99
C THR A 37 13.97 -20.33 -46.68
N LEU A 38 13.46 -19.63 -45.66
CA LEU A 38 13.08 -20.25 -44.40
C LEU A 38 11.67 -20.81 -44.51
N GLN A 39 11.44 -21.95 -43.88
CA GLN A 39 10.12 -22.53 -43.67
C GLN A 39 9.93 -22.82 -42.18
N ILE A 40 8.71 -22.53 -41.70
CA ILE A 40 8.29 -22.90 -40.35
C ILE A 40 7.53 -24.22 -40.46
N VAL A 41 7.94 -25.20 -39.68
CA VAL A 41 7.37 -26.56 -39.67
C VAL A 41 7.01 -27.00 -38.26
N ASP A 42 6.07 -27.94 -38.15
CA ASP A 42 5.75 -28.58 -36.88
C ASP A 42 6.90 -29.47 -36.37
N GLN A 43 6.74 -30.04 -35.18
CA GLN A 43 7.69 -30.99 -34.59
C GLN A 43 7.98 -32.24 -35.43
N ASN A 44 7.11 -32.59 -36.38
CA ASN A 44 7.25 -33.72 -37.29
C ASN A 44 7.86 -33.32 -38.65
N GLY A 45 8.12 -32.03 -38.88
CA GLY A 45 8.67 -31.50 -40.14
C GLY A 45 7.61 -31.21 -41.20
N ASN A 46 6.33 -31.18 -40.84
CA ASN A 46 5.27 -30.82 -41.78
C ASN A 46 5.21 -29.30 -41.94
N ALA A 47 5.26 -28.83 -43.19
CA ALA A 47 5.06 -27.42 -43.51
C ALA A 47 3.58 -27.03 -43.38
N PHE A 48 3.33 -25.84 -42.83
CA PHE A 48 1.98 -25.28 -42.75
C PHE A 48 1.56 -24.73 -44.11
N ALA A 49 0.49 -25.28 -44.66
CA ALA A 49 -0.13 -24.74 -45.86
C ALA A 49 -0.52 -23.27 -45.61
N ASP A 50 -0.10 -22.38 -46.50
CA ASP A 50 -0.37 -20.93 -46.46
C ASP A 50 0.17 -20.17 -45.23
N GLY A 51 1.02 -20.79 -44.41
CA GLY A 51 1.58 -20.16 -43.21
C GLY A 51 0.50 -19.77 -42.20
N LYS A 52 -0.54 -20.61 -42.05
CA LYS A 52 -1.61 -20.41 -41.06
C LYS A 52 -1.69 -21.58 -40.08
N ILE A 53 -1.95 -21.27 -38.83
CA ILE A 53 -2.26 -22.27 -37.80
C ILE A 53 -3.39 -21.77 -36.91
N GLU A 54 -4.25 -22.69 -36.49
CA GLU A 54 -5.25 -22.43 -35.47
C GLU A 54 -4.80 -23.09 -34.16
N LEU A 55 -4.85 -22.33 -33.06
CA LEU A 55 -4.61 -22.80 -31.70
C LEU A 55 -5.86 -22.57 -30.86
N THR A 56 -5.99 -23.29 -29.75
CA THR A 56 -6.93 -22.95 -28.67
C THR A 56 -6.19 -22.17 -27.58
N GLU A 57 -6.88 -21.29 -26.85
CA GLU A 57 -6.31 -20.62 -25.67
C GLU A 57 -5.76 -21.65 -24.65
N GLY A 58 -4.49 -21.50 -24.28
CA GLY A 58 -3.69 -22.40 -23.46
C GLY A 58 -2.97 -23.53 -24.22
N GLU A 59 -3.20 -23.68 -25.53
CA GLU A 59 -2.53 -24.69 -26.34
C GLU A 59 -1.05 -24.31 -26.57
N VAL A 60 -0.17 -25.28 -26.38
CA VAL A 60 1.29 -25.13 -26.49
C VAL A 60 1.77 -26.01 -27.63
N VAL A 61 2.39 -25.41 -28.64
CA VAL A 61 2.85 -26.11 -29.85
C VAL A 61 4.31 -25.75 -30.13
N PRO A 62 5.24 -26.72 -30.16
CA PRO A 62 6.63 -26.50 -30.53
C PRO A 62 6.80 -26.42 -32.05
N PHE A 63 7.63 -25.49 -32.52
CA PHE A 63 7.93 -25.29 -33.94
C PHE A 63 9.42 -25.45 -34.23
N ARG A 64 9.72 -25.76 -35.49
CA ARG A 64 11.09 -25.76 -36.02
C ARG A 64 11.17 -24.83 -37.23
N ILE A 65 12.34 -24.25 -37.42
CA ILE A 65 12.64 -23.43 -38.59
C ILE A 65 13.66 -24.20 -39.42
N ILE A 66 13.29 -24.51 -40.66
CA ILE A 66 14.15 -25.23 -41.60
C ILE A 66 14.47 -24.35 -42.81
N ASP A 67 15.55 -24.67 -43.52
CA ASP A 67 15.87 -24.07 -44.82
C ASP A 67 15.14 -24.77 -45.97
N SER A 68 15.30 -24.24 -47.19
CA SER A 68 14.78 -24.83 -48.44
C SER A 68 15.21 -26.28 -48.73
N LYS A 69 16.24 -26.80 -48.04
CA LYS A 69 16.74 -28.18 -48.17
C LYS A 69 16.22 -29.09 -47.05
N GLY A 70 15.43 -28.55 -46.12
CA GLY A 70 14.91 -29.27 -44.97
C GLY A 70 15.86 -29.34 -43.78
N ALA A 71 16.99 -28.63 -43.80
CA ALA A 71 17.93 -28.61 -42.68
C ALA A 71 17.48 -27.63 -41.59
N LEU A 72 17.61 -28.02 -40.33
CA LEU A 72 17.26 -27.19 -39.18
C LEU A 72 18.18 -25.95 -39.08
N VAL A 73 17.58 -24.77 -39.02
CA VAL A 73 18.29 -23.49 -38.84
C VAL A 73 18.35 -23.16 -37.35
N GLN A 74 19.35 -23.69 -36.64
CA GLN A 74 19.45 -23.56 -35.17
C GLN A 74 19.52 -22.10 -34.67
N ALA A 75 20.02 -21.19 -35.50
CA ALA A 75 20.15 -19.77 -35.16
C ALA A 75 18.92 -18.94 -35.56
N ALA A 76 17.82 -19.57 -35.99
CA ALA A 76 16.60 -18.87 -36.30
C ALA A 76 15.64 -18.85 -35.11
N LYS A 77 14.98 -17.70 -34.91
CA LYS A 77 14.03 -17.48 -33.82
C LYS A 77 12.71 -16.97 -34.36
N LEU A 78 11.62 -17.43 -33.74
CA LEU A 78 10.31 -16.85 -33.90
C LEU A 78 10.21 -15.58 -33.06
N GLN A 79 9.66 -14.52 -33.66
CA GLN A 79 9.36 -13.27 -32.98
C GLN A 79 7.92 -12.85 -33.28
N VAL A 80 7.19 -12.45 -32.24
CA VAL A 80 5.83 -11.92 -32.41
C VAL A 80 5.91 -10.52 -33.00
N VAL A 81 5.46 -10.40 -34.26
CA VAL A 81 5.37 -9.14 -35.01
C VAL A 81 4.09 -8.41 -34.62
N GLU A 82 2.96 -9.12 -34.58
CA GLU A 82 1.64 -8.60 -34.22
C GLU A 82 0.93 -9.56 -33.25
N GLY A 83 0.11 -9.03 -32.34
CA GLY A 83 -0.65 -9.84 -31.38
C GLY A 83 0.17 -10.39 -30.21
N LYS A 84 1.03 -9.56 -29.59
CA LYS A 84 1.85 -9.94 -28.42
C LYS A 84 1.05 -10.35 -27.18
N ASP A 85 -0.22 -9.96 -27.10
CA ASP A 85 -1.16 -10.40 -26.08
C ASP A 85 -1.97 -11.66 -26.47
N ILE A 86 -1.88 -12.08 -27.74
CA ILE A 86 -2.59 -13.25 -28.29
C ILE A 86 -1.73 -14.51 -28.19
N VAL A 87 -0.40 -14.40 -28.37
CA VAL A 87 0.54 -15.53 -28.27
C VAL A 87 1.84 -15.13 -27.57
N THR A 88 2.48 -16.10 -26.90
CA THR A 88 3.88 -16.00 -26.46
C THR A 88 4.76 -16.98 -27.23
N VAL A 89 6.04 -16.64 -27.34
CA VAL A 89 7.05 -17.46 -28.02
C VAL A 89 8.23 -17.63 -27.07
N ASP A 90 8.54 -18.88 -26.75
CA ASP A 90 9.67 -19.24 -25.90
C ASP A 90 10.97 -19.30 -26.70
N SER A 91 12.11 -19.36 -26.00
CA SER A 91 13.44 -19.35 -26.64
C SER A 91 13.73 -20.55 -27.54
N ASP A 92 12.96 -21.63 -27.39
CA ASP A 92 13.05 -22.85 -28.20
C ASP A 92 12.05 -22.85 -29.37
N ASN A 93 11.41 -21.71 -29.67
CA ASN A 93 10.36 -21.55 -30.67
C ASN A 93 9.04 -22.28 -30.33
N THR A 94 8.80 -22.61 -29.06
CA THR A 94 7.49 -23.06 -28.60
C THR A 94 6.52 -21.87 -28.54
N ILE A 95 5.33 -22.05 -29.12
CA ILE A 95 4.27 -21.04 -29.13
C ILE A 95 3.18 -21.47 -28.16
N THR A 96 2.71 -20.54 -27.33
CA THR A 96 1.51 -20.72 -26.51
C THR A 96 0.41 -19.77 -26.96
N GLY A 97 -0.79 -20.30 -27.20
CA GLY A 97 -2.00 -19.48 -27.39
C GLY A 97 -2.41 -18.84 -26.07
N VAL A 98 -2.36 -17.52 -25.96
CA VAL A 98 -2.60 -16.77 -24.71
C VAL A 98 -4.04 -16.28 -24.62
N LYS A 99 -4.59 -15.77 -25.72
CA LYS A 99 -5.90 -15.12 -25.76
C LYS A 99 -6.51 -15.25 -27.15
N GLU A 100 -7.84 -15.32 -27.23
CA GLU A 100 -8.55 -15.29 -28.50
C GLU A 100 -8.15 -14.09 -29.37
N GLY A 101 -7.84 -14.36 -30.65
CA GLY A 101 -7.48 -13.34 -31.62
C GLY A 101 -6.58 -13.87 -32.73
N ASN A 102 -5.95 -12.95 -33.45
CA ASN A 102 -4.98 -13.26 -34.49
C ASN A 102 -3.61 -12.67 -34.12
N ALA A 103 -2.55 -13.42 -34.37
CA ALA A 103 -1.17 -12.99 -34.22
C ALA A 103 -0.38 -13.24 -35.51
N VAL A 104 0.70 -12.50 -35.69
CA VAL A 104 1.66 -12.72 -36.78
C VAL A 104 3.05 -12.86 -36.19
N LEU A 105 3.74 -13.94 -36.54
CA LEU A 105 5.12 -14.19 -36.14
C LEU A 105 6.01 -14.15 -37.37
N ALA A 106 7.26 -13.74 -37.17
CA ALA A 106 8.31 -13.86 -38.17
C ALA A 106 9.38 -14.82 -37.66
N ALA A 107 9.78 -15.77 -38.50
CA ALA A 107 11.03 -16.50 -38.31
C ALA A 107 12.18 -15.66 -38.86
N ILE A 108 13.16 -15.33 -38.01
CA ILE A 108 14.31 -14.50 -38.36
C ILE A 108 15.57 -15.30 -38.06
N ALA A 109 16.46 -15.45 -39.05
CA ALA A 109 17.78 -16.03 -38.84
C ALA A 109 18.75 -14.98 -38.27
N ASP A 110 19.42 -15.28 -37.15
CA ASP A 110 20.39 -14.36 -36.52
C ASP A 110 21.54 -13.98 -37.48
N SER A 111 21.88 -14.85 -38.45
CA SER A 111 22.92 -14.61 -39.45
C SER A 111 22.49 -13.68 -40.59
N ASN A 112 21.18 -13.50 -40.83
CA ASN A 112 20.66 -12.66 -41.90
C ASN A 112 19.22 -12.20 -41.64
N TYR A 113 19.08 -11.03 -41.00
CA TYR A 113 17.80 -10.42 -40.66
C TYR A 113 16.92 -10.07 -41.88
N LYS A 114 17.44 -10.14 -43.11
CA LYS A 114 16.68 -9.88 -44.34
C LYS A 114 15.86 -11.09 -44.81
N ILE A 115 16.18 -12.28 -44.33
CA ILE A 115 15.41 -13.49 -44.64
C ILE A 115 14.41 -13.70 -43.51
N SER A 116 13.14 -13.42 -43.81
CA SER A 116 12.03 -13.67 -42.89
C SER A 116 10.89 -14.38 -43.59
N THR A 117 10.26 -15.32 -42.89
CA THR A 117 8.97 -15.89 -43.30
C THR A 117 7.95 -15.66 -42.19
N ASN A 118 6.70 -15.40 -42.56
CA ASN A 118 5.65 -15.06 -41.62
C ASN A 118 4.74 -16.26 -41.36
N LEU A 119 4.31 -16.43 -40.12
CA LEU A 119 3.29 -17.37 -39.68
C LEU A 119 2.13 -16.57 -39.07
N SER A 120 0.94 -16.75 -39.63
CA SER A 120 -0.30 -16.22 -39.06
C SER A 120 -0.92 -17.24 -38.12
N ILE A 121 -1.27 -16.82 -36.92
CA ILE A 121 -1.88 -17.69 -35.90
C ILE A 121 -3.26 -17.14 -35.57
N THR A 122 -4.26 -18.00 -35.57
CA THR A 122 -5.58 -17.70 -35.01
C THR A 122 -5.76 -18.50 -33.73
N VAL A 123 -5.88 -17.82 -32.60
CA VAL A 123 -6.19 -18.45 -31.32
C VAL A 123 -7.70 -18.38 -31.11
N LYS A 124 -8.36 -19.53 -30.97
CA LYS A 124 -9.77 -19.64 -30.63
C LYS A 124 -9.95 -19.54 -29.11
N ALA A 125 -11.02 -18.86 -28.69
CA ALA A 125 -11.41 -18.84 -27.29
C ALA A 125 -11.62 -20.25 -26.75
N LYS A 126 -11.10 -20.51 -25.55
CA LYS A 126 -11.43 -21.73 -24.82
C LYS A 126 -12.86 -21.61 -24.30
N THR A 127 -13.77 -22.45 -24.78
CA THR A 127 -15.19 -22.43 -24.37
C THR A 127 -15.46 -23.26 -23.12
N GLU A 128 -14.56 -24.18 -22.79
CA GLU A 128 -14.66 -25.11 -21.66
C GLU A 128 -13.38 -25.07 -20.83
N ILE A 129 -13.54 -24.88 -19.52
CA ILE A 129 -12.45 -24.78 -18.55
C ILE A 129 -12.48 -26.01 -17.67
N GLU A 130 -11.38 -26.77 -17.70
CA GLU A 130 -11.14 -27.83 -16.75
C GLU A 130 -10.53 -27.25 -15.47
N LEU A 131 -11.18 -27.49 -14.33
CA LEU A 131 -10.68 -27.15 -13.00
C LEU A 131 -10.11 -28.41 -12.35
N SER A 132 -9.24 -28.32 -11.34
CA SER A 132 -8.94 -29.54 -10.58
C SER A 132 -10.19 -30.06 -9.88
N GLU A 133 -10.22 -31.36 -9.60
CA GLU A 133 -11.34 -31.98 -8.89
C GLU A 133 -11.62 -31.29 -7.54
N ASN A 134 -10.57 -30.90 -6.82
CA ASN A 134 -10.69 -30.22 -5.53
C ASN A 134 -11.27 -28.81 -5.68
N PHE A 135 -10.82 -28.05 -6.67
CA PHE A 135 -11.30 -26.70 -6.91
C PHE A 135 -12.76 -26.69 -7.40
N ALA A 136 -13.11 -27.62 -8.31
CA ALA A 136 -14.47 -27.83 -8.76
C ALA A 136 -15.43 -28.17 -7.62
N LYS A 137 -15.01 -29.07 -6.71
CA LYS A 137 -15.78 -29.40 -5.49
C LYS A 137 -15.94 -28.19 -4.57
N ALA A 138 -14.88 -27.42 -4.38
CA ALA A 138 -14.92 -26.22 -3.53
C ALA A 138 -15.90 -25.17 -4.08
N ILE A 139 -15.86 -24.88 -5.38
CA ILE A 139 -16.81 -23.97 -6.05
C ILE A 139 -18.24 -24.47 -5.89
N THR A 140 -18.48 -25.76 -6.13
CA THR A 140 -19.81 -26.36 -6.00
C THR A 140 -20.34 -26.27 -4.57
N ALA A 141 -19.47 -26.52 -3.58
CA ALA A 141 -19.83 -26.44 -2.17
C ALA A 141 -20.16 -25.00 -1.73
N VAL A 142 -19.36 -24.02 -2.17
CA VAL A 142 -19.52 -22.61 -1.79
C VAL A 142 -20.76 -21.98 -2.44
N LEU A 143 -21.00 -22.28 -3.71
CA LEU A 143 -22.10 -21.67 -4.46
C LEU A 143 -23.43 -22.43 -4.33
N GLY A 144 -23.40 -23.69 -3.87
CA GLY A 144 -24.58 -24.53 -3.70
C GLY A 144 -25.40 -24.64 -4.99
N GLU A 145 -26.70 -24.35 -4.92
CA GLU A 145 -27.59 -24.39 -6.09
C GLU A 145 -27.25 -23.35 -7.17
N LYS A 146 -26.51 -22.30 -6.83
CA LYS A 146 -26.04 -21.28 -7.78
C LYS A 146 -24.75 -21.70 -8.49
N ALA A 147 -24.15 -22.83 -8.12
CA ALA A 147 -22.94 -23.32 -8.76
C ALA A 147 -23.19 -23.59 -10.25
N PRO A 148 -22.24 -23.25 -11.13
CA PRO A 148 -22.33 -23.63 -12.53
C PRO A 148 -22.35 -25.16 -12.64
N LYS A 149 -23.16 -25.69 -13.56
CA LYS A 149 -23.19 -27.15 -13.79
C LYS A 149 -22.01 -27.53 -14.67
N ALA A 150 -21.22 -28.51 -14.21
CA ALA A 150 -20.17 -29.09 -15.04
C ALA A 150 -20.78 -29.70 -16.31
N VAL A 151 -20.11 -29.52 -17.44
CA VAL A 151 -20.42 -30.18 -18.71
C VAL A 151 -20.12 -31.68 -18.61
N SER A 152 -18.98 -32.01 -18.01
CA SER A 152 -18.53 -33.37 -17.71
C SER A 152 -17.47 -33.33 -16.62
N GLY A 153 -17.60 -34.14 -15.56
CA GLY A 153 -16.62 -34.20 -14.48
C GLY A 153 -16.32 -32.82 -13.85
N ASN A 154 -15.09 -32.36 -14.03
CA ASN A 154 -14.51 -31.10 -13.57
C ASN A 154 -14.41 -30.01 -14.67
N ILE A 155 -15.09 -30.20 -15.80
CA ILE A 155 -15.11 -29.30 -16.95
C ILE A 155 -16.35 -28.42 -16.91
N PHE A 156 -16.18 -27.10 -16.96
CA PHE A 156 -17.25 -26.11 -16.91
C PHE A 156 -17.25 -25.25 -18.17
N LYS A 157 -18.42 -24.74 -18.58
CA LYS A 157 -18.46 -23.71 -19.64
C LYS A 157 -17.82 -22.43 -19.12
N LYS A 158 -16.91 -21.83 -19.90
CA LYS A 158 -16.28 -20.55 -19.59
C LYS A 158 -17.33 -19.48 -19.27
N SER A 159 -18.37 -19.39 -20.11
CA SER A 159 -19.49 -18.45 -19.94
C SER A 159 -20.27 -18.58 -18.63
N ASP A 160 -20.19 -19.74 -17.96
CA ASP A 160 -20.85 -19.94 -16.67
C ASP A 160 -19.94 -19.54 -15.50
N LEU A 161 -18.63 -19.75 -15.62
CA LEU A 161 -17.64 -19.23 -14.66
C LEU A 161 -17.56 -17.69 -14.70
N GLU A 162 -17.66 -17.11 -15.89
CA GLU A 162 -17.64 -15.66 -16.10
C GLU A 162 -18.77 -14.91 -15.37
N LYS A 163 -19.87 -15.60 -15.01
CA LYS A 163 -21.02 -15.01 -14.28
C LYS A 163 -20.81 -14.94 -12.77
N ILE A 164 -19.75 -15.55 -12.24
CA ILE A 164 -19.50 -15.58 -10.80
C ILE A 164 -18.90 -14.25 -10.37
N GLU A 165 -19.68 -13.44 -9.66
CA GLU A 165 -19.24 -12.12 -9.16
C GLU A 165 -18.56 -12.19 -7.78
N ILE A 166 -18.91 -13.21 -6.99
CA ILE A 166 -18.48 -13.33 -5.59
C ILE A 166 -18.14 -14.78 -5.31
N LEU A 167 -16.96 -15.03 -4.74
CA LEU A 167 -16.50 -16.37 -4.39
C LEU A 167 -15.91 -16.38 -2.97
N TYR A 168 -16.65 -16.97 -2.02
CA TYR A 168 -16.26 -17.10 -0.62
C TYR A 168 -15.78 -18.52 -0.31
N MET A 169 -14.52 -18.81 -0.58
CA MET A 169 -13.87 -20.08 -0.25
C MET A 169 -13.35 -20.04 1.18
N ASN A 170 -14.26 -20.00 2.15
CA ASN A 170 -13.91 -19.94 3.57
C ASN A 170 -14.26 -21.26 4.24
N HIS A 171 -13.27 -21.98 4.77
CA HIS A 171 -13.52 -23.12 5.64
C HIS A 171 -13.78 -22.61 7.07
N ASP A 172 -15.00 -22.71 7.60
CA ASP A 172 -15.20 -22.33 9.01
C ASP A 172 -14.72 -23.43 9.99
N GLU A 173 -14.34 -23.02 11.20
CA GLU A 173 -13.87 -23.92 12.27
C GLU A 173 -15.01 -24.82 12.82
N THR A 174 -16.26 -24.57 12.45
CA THR A 174 -17.45 -25.36 12.81
C THR A 174 -17.81 -26.44 11.78
N GLY A 175 -17.09 -26.53 10.67
CA GLY A 175 -17.35 -27.46 9.57
C GLY A 175 -18.44 -27.03 8.59
N TYR A 176 -18.92 -25.79 8.66
CA TYR A 176 -19.84 -25.21 7.68
C TYR A 176 -19.06 -24.56 6.53
N ASN A 177 -19.36 -25.01 5.32
CA ASN A 177 -18.80 -24.59 4.03
C ASN A 177 -17.31 -24.91 3.78
N GLY A 178 -17.04 -26.20 3.63
CA GLY A 178 -16.50 -26.63 2.35
C GLY A 178 -14.99 -26.48 2.16
N THR A 179 -14.32 -27.55 2.56
CA THR A 179 -13.12 -28.16 1.95
C THR A 179 -11.79 -27.91 2.66
N LYS A 180 -11.23 -28.97 3.27
CA LYS A 180 -9.82 -29.08 3.70
C LYS A 180 -8.86 -29.27 2.52
N TYR A 181 -9.31 -28.96 1.30
CA TYR A 181 -8.52 -29.29 0.12
C TYR A 181 -7.40 -28.27 0.01
N ALA A 182 -6.17 -28.76 -0.06
CA ALA A 182 -5.06 -27.90 -0.43
C ALA A 182 -5.33 -27.37 -1.85
N LEU A 183 -5.46 -26.05 -1.96
CA LEU A 183 -5.52 -25.36 -3.24
C LEU A 183 -4.09 -25.17 -3.72
N LYS A 184 -3.83 -25.58 -4.95
CA LYS A 184 -2.52 -25.38 -5.59
C LYS A 184 -2.52 -24.13 -6.44
N ASN A 185 -1.33 -23.66 -6.82
CA ASN A 185 -1.22 -22.50 -7.72
C ASN A 185 -1.90 -22.75 -9.06
N GLU A 186 -1.95 -23.99 -9.55
CA GLU A 186 -2.67 -24.31 -10.79
C GLU A 186 -4.17 -24.03 -10.63
N ASP A 187 -4.76 -24.33 -9.47
CA ASP A 187 -6.18 -24.03 -9.18
C ASP A 187 -6.42 -22.53 -9.22
N LEU A 188 -5.57 -21.78 -8.53
CA LEU A 188 -5.69 -20.33 -8.41
C LEU A 188 -5.43 -19.60 -9.74
N SER A 189 -4.62 -20.18 -10.63
CA SER A 189 -4.38 -19.64 -11.98
C SER A 189 -5.64 -19.66 -12.87
N THR A 190 -6.63 -20.49 -12.54
CA THR A 190 -7.89 -20.55 -13.29
C THR A 190 -8.85 -19.40 -12.95
N LEU A 191 -8.59 -18.63 -11.87
CA LEU A 191 -9.43 -17.49 -11.47
C LEU A 191 -9.53 -16.41 -12.56
N LYS A 192 -8.57 -16.32 -13.48
CA LYS A 192 -8.61 -15.41 -14.62
C LYS A 192 -9.83 -15.60 -15.54
N TYR A 193 -10.45 -16.78 -15.54
CA TYR A 193 -11.65 -17.07 -16.32
C TYR A 193 -12.94 -16.58 -15.65
N PHE A 194 -12.89 -16.09 -14.41
CA PHE A 194 -14.04 -15.60 -13.66
C PHE A 194 -14.20 -14.11 -13.91
N THR A 195 -14.38 -13.69 -15.16
CA THR A 195 -14.20 -12.29 -15.60
C THR A 195 -15.11 -11.24 -14.94
N SER A 196 -16.18 -11.65 -14.25
CA SER A 196 -17.04 -10.76 -13.45
C SER A 196 -16.73 -10.81 -11.95
N LEU A 197 -15.74 -11.58 -11.49
CA LEU A 197 -15.40 -11.73 -10.07
C LEU A 197 -14.92 -10.39 -9.49
N ARG A 198 -15.64 -9.91 -8.49
CA ARG A 198 -15.37 -8.65 -7.76
C ARG A 198 -14.86 -8.91 -6.34
N VAL A 199 -15.31 -10.00 -5.71
CA VAL A 199 -14.94 -10.34 -4.34
C VAL A 199 -14.44 -11.78 -4.29
N LEU A 200 -13.23 -11.97 -3.79
CA LEU A 200 -12.61 -13.27 -3.57
C LEU A 200 -12.14 -13.38 -2.13
N GLU A 201 -12.68 -14.35 -1.39
CA GLU A 201 -12.16 -14.72 -0.08
C GLU A 201 -11.67 -16.16 -0.11
N ILE A 202 -10.41 -16.39 0.24
CA ILE A 202 -9.77 -17.70 0.33
C ILE A 202 -9.17 -17.81 1.73
N ASN A 203 -10.03 -18.10 2.70
CA ASN A 203 -9.64 -18.19 4.10
C ASN A 203 -9.62 -19.65 4.56
N TYR A 204 -8.67 -19.96 5.45
CA TYR A 204 -8.52 -21.27 6.09
C TYR A 204 -8.12 -22.43 5.15
N HIS A 205 -7.34 -22.16 4.11
CA HIS A 205 -6.82 -23.17 3.19
C HIS A 205 -5.36 -23.48 3.45
N THR A 206 -4.95 -24.72 3.24
CA THR A 206 -3.52 -25.01 3.09
C THR A 206 -3.09 -24.60 1.69
N LEU A 207 -2.29 -23.54 1.62
CA LEU A 207 -1.75 -22.99 0.38
C LEU A 207 -0.26 -23.28 0.28
N ALA A 208 0.28 -23.18 -0.93
CA ALA A 208 1.72 -23.20 -1.15
C ALA A 208 2.40 -22.04 -0.40
N GLU A 209 3.70 -22.18 -0.12
CA GLU A 209 4.47 -21.10 0.51
C GLU A 209 4.56 -19.87 -0.40
N ASP A 210 4.68 -20.10 -1.71
CA ASP A 210 4.71 -19.07 -2.73
C ASP A 210 3.43 -19.15 -3.55
N VAL A 211 2.51 -18.23 -3.31
CA VAL A 211 1.20 -18.20 -3.95
C VAL A 211 1.23 -17.29 -5.17
N VAL A 212 0.73 -17.79 -6.31
CA VAL A 212 0.53 -16.99 -7.52
C VAL A 212 -0.96 -16.95 -7.85
N LEU A 213 -1.53 -15.74 -7.86
CA LEU A 213 -2.91 -15.48 -8.23
C LEU A 213 -2.97 -14.79 -9.59
N GLU A 214 -3.67 -15.39 -10.56
CA GLU A 214 -4.08 -14.72 -11.79
C GLU A 214 -5.58 -14.40 -11.68
N VAL A 215 -5.89 -13.15 -11.35
CA VAL A 215 -7.26 -12.69 -11.09
C VAL A 215 -7.75 -11.76 -12.20
N PRO A 216 -9.07 -11.67 -12.42
CA PRO A 216 -9.61 -10.76 -13.43
C PRO A 216 -9.41 -9.30 -13.01
N ALA A 217 -9.40 -8.40 -14.01
CA ALA A 217 -9.29 -6.96 -13.77
C ALA A 217 -10.49 -6.35 -13.03
N SER A 218 -11.60 -7.09 -12.93
CA SER A 218 -12.80 -6.74 -12.18
C SER A 218 -12.66 -6.95 -10.67
N LEU A 219 -11.62 -7.64 -10.20
CA LEU A 219 -11.47 -7.96 -8.78
C LEU A 219 -11.26 -6.66 -7.98
N GLU A 220 -12.13 -6.43 -7.01
CA GLU A 220 -12.13 -5.27 -6.12
C GLU A 220 -11.60 -5.66 -4.73
N ASP A 221 -12.02 -6.82 -4.22
CA ASP A 221 -11.68 -7.26 -2.86
C ASP A 221 -11.04 -8.64 -2.89
N LEU A 222 -9.88 -8.74 -2.24
CA LEU A 222 -9.19 -10.00 -2.00
C LEU A 222 -8.94 -10.16 -0.50
N SER A 223 -9.49 -11.21 0.10
CA SER A 223 -9.16 -11.62 1.45
C SER A 223 -8.54 -13.02 1.43
N MET A 224 -7.38 -13.14 2.05
CA MET A 224 -6.72 -14.41 2.36
C MET A 224 -6.33 -14.42 3.84
N GLY A 225 -7.13 -13.76 4.68
CA GLY A 225 -6.90 -13.68 6.12
C GLY A 225 -7.34 -14.93 6.88
N ARG A 226 -6.97 -14.99 8.16
CA ARG A 226 -7.41 -15.95 9.21
C ARG A 226 -6.65 -17.29 9.27
N TYR A 227 -6.66 -17.83 10.50
CA TYR A 227 -5.73 -18.75 11.21
C TYR A 227 -5.07 -19.94 10.48
N ASN A 228 -5.34 -20.23 9.21
CA ASN A 228 -4.83 -21.43 8.53
C ASN A 228 -4.08 -21.19 7.21
N ASN A 229 -3.98 -19.94 6.74
CA ASN A 229 -3.10 -19.61 5.61
C ASN A 229 -1.64 -19.39 6.06
N GLN A 230 -1.26 -19.89 7.24
CA GLN A 230 0.04 -19.63 7.87
C GLN A 230 1.24 -20.09 7.03
N SER A 231 1.06 -20.96 6.05
CA SER A 231 2.15 -21.37 5.15
C SER A 231 2.56 -20.29 4.15
N ILE A 232 1.71 -19.30 3.84
CA ILE A 232 2.01 -18.29 2.82
C ILE A 232 3.19 -17.43 3.28
N LYS A 233 4.29 -17.50 2.54
CA LYS A 233 5.49 -16.65 2.70
C LYS A 233 5.51 -15.53 1.69
N THR A 234 5.14 -15.81 0.45
CA THR A 234 5.09 -14.81 -0.61
C THR A 234 3.79 -14.92 -1.39
N ILE A 235 3.31 -13.78 -1.88
CA ILE A 235 2.16 -13.75 -2.79
C ILE A 235 2.41 -12.81 -3.97
N SER A 236 2.12 -13.30 -5.16
CA SER A 236 2.13 -12.54 -6.42
C SER A 236 0.72 -12.48 -7.00
N ILE A 237 0.17 -11.29 -7.13
CA ILE A 237 -1.18 -11.06 -7.68
C ILE A 237 -1.04 -10.39 -9.04
N LYS A 238 -1.58 -11.02 -10.08
CA LYS A 238 -1.57 -10.54 -11.46
C LYS A 238 -2.98 -10.31 -11.96
N GLY A 239 -3.15 -9.32 -12.85
CA GLY A 239 -4.40 -9.06 -13.56
C GLY A 239 -5.35 -8.09 -12.87
N ALA A 240 -5.24 -7.89 -11.55
CA ALA A 240 -5.92 -6.80 -10.85
C ALA A 240 -5.40 -5.43 -11.35
N LYS A 241 -6.26 -4.41 -11.38
CA LYS A 241 -5.85 -3.04 -11.75
C LYS A 241 -5.67 -2.17 -10.51
N GLU A 242 -6.68 -2.16 -9.65
CA GLU A 242 -6.66 -1.54 -8.33
C GLU A 242 -7.59 -2.34 -7.43
N LEU A 243 -7.08 -2.82 -6.29
CA LEU A 243 -7.89 -3.49 -5.29
C LEU A 243 -8.45 -2.45 -4.33
N ARG A 244 -9.74 -2.45 -4.09
CA ARG A 244 -10.37 -1.70 -3.00
C ARG A 244 -9.89 -2.24 -1.65
N MET A 245 -9.83 -3.55 -1.48
CA MET A 245 -9.38 -4.20 -0.25
C MET A 245 -8.43 -5.35 -0.52
N LEU A 246 -7.33 -5.40 0.23
CA LEU A 246 -6.38 -6.50 0.26
C LEU A 246 -6.12 -6.89 1.73
N ASP A 247 -6.64 -8.05 2.13
CA ASP A 247 -6.64 -8.50 3.52
C ASP A 247 -5.86 -9.80 3.70
N PHE A 248 -4.78 -9.72 4.47
CA PHE A 248 -3.93 -10.82 4.89
C PHE A 248 -3.92 -11.00 6.40
N PHE A 249 -4.92 -10.52 7.13
CA PHE A 249 -4.99 -10.64 8.59
C PHE A 249 -4.52 -12.01 9.09
N ASN A 250 -3.56 -12.04 10.03
CA ASN A 250 -3.10 -13.23 10.73
C ASN A 250 -2.43 -14.30 9.84
N ASN A 251 -1.67 -13.86 8.83
CA ASN A 251 -0.73 -14.70 8.07
C ASN A 251 0.70 -14.54 8.63
N ASN A 252 1.01 -15.30 9.68
CA ASN A 252 2.23 -15.12 10.47
C ASN A 252 3.53 -15.19 9.66
N ASP A 253 3.60 -16.06 8.64
CA ASP A 253 4.80 -16.29 7.84
C ASP A 253 4.90 -15.41 6.59
N LEU A 254 3.90 -14.54 6.34
CA LEU A 254 3.88 -13.68 5.15
C LEU A 254 5.01 -12.66 5.19
N LYS A 255 5.91 -12.72 4.21
CA LYS A 255 7.10 -11.87 4.08
C LYS A 255 6.99 -10.86 2.95
N SER A 256 6.29 -11.18 1.86
CA SER A 256 6.30 -10.37 0.65
C SER A 256 4.96 -10.40 -0.07
N ILE A 257 4.58 -9.25 -0.65
CA ILE A 257 3.40 -9.07 -1.49
C ILE A 257 3.86 -8.36 -2.77
N ASP A 258 3.62 -8.97 -3.91
CA ASP A 258 3.81 -8.37 -5.23
C ASP A 258 2.46 -8.24 -5.94
N LEU A 259 2.09 -7.01 -6.30
CA LEU A 259 0.86 -6.71 -7.02
C LEU A 259 1.08 -6.44 -8.51
N ASN A 260 2.30 -6.65 -9.00
CA ASN A 260 2.69 -6.46 -10.39
C ASN A 260 2.25 -5.09 -10.95
N GLY A 261 2.41 -4.03 -10.14
CA GLY A 261 2.04 -2.66 -10.47
C GLY A 261 0.62 -2.23 -10.07
N SER A 262 -0.20 -3.11 -9.49
CA SER A 262 -1.55 -2.73 -9.02
C SER A 262 -1.49 -1.89 -7.76
N LEU A 263 -2.47 -1.01 -7.61
CA LEU A 263 -2.65 -0.15 -6.43
C LEU A 263 -3.64 -0.77 -5.44
N VAL A 264 -3.57 -0.35 -4.17
CA VAL A 264 -4.50 -0.78 -3.12
C VAL A 264 -5.22 0.40 -2.50
N GLY A 265 -6.51 0.24 -2.18
CA GLY A 265 -7.28 1.11 -1.29
C GLY A 265 -6.89 0.82 0.15
N THR A 266 -7.34 -0.32 0.68
CA THR A 266 -7.06 -0.76 2.05
C THR A 266 -6.14 -1.99 2.06
N LEU A 267 -4.99 -1.88 2.73
CA LEU A 267 -4.08 -2.99 3.01
C LEU A 267 -4.17 -3.38 4.49
N ASN A 268 -4.64 -4.59 4.77
CA ASN A 268 -4.68 -5.15 6.12
C ASN A 268 -3.68 -6.30 6.26
N VAL A 269 -2.64 -6.08 7.06
CA VAL A 269 -1.58 -7.05 7.37
C VAL A 269 -1.43 -7.24 8.88
N ASN A 270 -2.45 -6.89 9.65
CA ASN A 270 -2.52 -7.12 11.09
C ASN A 270 -2.12 -8.56 11.44
N ARG A 271 -1.25 -8.73 12.45
CA ARG A 271 -0.74 -10.04 12.92
C ARG A 271 0.05 -10.84 11.88
N CYS A 272 0.64 -10.20 10.87
CA CYS A 272 1.58 -10.85 9.94
C CYS A 272 3.03 -10.67 10.41
N TYR A 273 3.46 -11.38 11.46
CA TYR A 273 4.74 -11.11 12.13
C TYR A 273 5.97 -11.10 11.20
N ALA A 274 6.02 -11.97 10.18
CA ALA A 274 7.14 -12.04 9.26
C ALA A 274 7.21 -10.87 8.26
N ILE A 275 6.13 -10.08 8.10
CA ILE A 275 6.06 -8.99 7.12
C ILE A 275 6.89 -7.77 7.55
N LYS A 276 7.21 -7.70 8.85
CA LYS A 276 7.83 -6.53 9.48
C LYS A 276 9.12 -6.05 8.81
N GLU A 277 9.89 -6.97 8.24
CA GLU A 277 11.17 -6.67 7.58
C GLU A 277 10.97 -6.02 6.21
N ASN A 278 9.82 -6.26 5.56
CA ASN A 278 9.53 -5.80 4.19
C ASN A 278 8.32 -4.85 4.11
N LEU A 279 7.68 -4.50 5.23
CA LEU A 279 6.45 -3.71 5.25
C LEU A 279 6.59 -2.40 4.45
N PHE A 280 7.72 -1.70 4.60
CA PHE A 280 7.92 -0.43 3.90
C PHE A 280 8.12 -0.59 2.39
N ASP A 281 8.80 -1.65 1.96
CA ASP A 281 8.93 -1.98 0.53
C ASP A 281 7.54 -2.29 -0.05
N ILE A 282 6.73 -3.08 0.66
CA ILE A 282 5.35 -3.40 0.28
C ILE A 282 4.50 -2.14 0.20
N VAL A 283 4.53 -1.26 1.19
CA VAL A 283 3.81 0.03 1.16
C VAL A 283 4.26 0.88 -0.03
N SER A 284 5.57 0.88 -0.33
CA SER A 284 6.10 1.65 -1.45
C SER A 284 5.62 1.13 -2.82
N LYS A 285 5.46 -0.20 -2.97
CA LYS A 285 5.01 -0.84 -4.20
C LYS A 285 3.49 -0.80 -4.37
N THR A 286 2.75 -1.00 -3.28
CA THR A 286 1.27 -1.11 -3.30
C THR A 286 0.57 0.23 -3.12
N GLN A 287 1.26 1.24 -2.56
CA GLN A 287 0.78 2.61 -2.31
C GLN A 287 -0.66 2.64 -1.72
N PRO A 288 -0.92 2.00 -0.57
CA PRO A 288 -2.26 1.93 0.01
C PRO A 288 -2.77 3.31 0.44
N LYS A 289 -4.09 3.50 0.42
CA LYS A 289 -4.76 4.64 1.06
C LYS A 289 -4.96 4.41 2.55
N GLU A 290 -5.24 3.18 2.95
CA GLU A 290 -5.42 2.78 4.35
C GLU A 290 -4.48 1.61 4.66
N LEU A 291 -3.72 1.72 5.74
CA LEU A 291 -2.82 0.66 6.21
C LEU A 291 -3.19 0.25 7.64
N TYR A 292 -3.50 -1.03 7.80
CA TYR A 292 -3.68 -1.69 9.09
C TYR A 292 -2.53 -2.68 9.29
N ALA A 293 -1.62 -2.37 10.20
CA ALA A 293 -0.40 -3.12 10.43
C ALA A 293 -0.13 -3.31 11.93
N ASN A 294 -1.14 -3.77 12.66
CA ASN A 294 -1.14 -3.99 14.10
C ASN A 294 -0.49 -5.33 14.48
N VAL A 295 0.13 -5.38 15.66
CA VAL A 295 0.66 -6.59 16.29
C VAL A 295 1.67 -7.32 15.40
N LEU A 296 2.62 -6.58 14.81
CA LEU A 296 3.71 -7.19 14.04
C LEU A 296 5.00 -7.35 14.85
N GLY A 297 5.08 -6.74 16.04
CA GLY A 297 6.30 -6.74 16.84
C GLY A 297 7.46 -6.05 16.13
N MET A 298 7.20 -4.89 15.51
CA MET A 298 8.27 -4.04 14.95
C MET A 298 8.96 -3.30 16.09
N GLU A 299 10.27 -3.08 15.93
CA GLU A 299 11.10 -2.33 16.86
C GLU A 299 12.01 -1.38 16.09
N GLY A 300 12.52 -0.30 16.72
CA GLY A 300 13.44 0.65 16.08
C GLY A 300 12.74 1.86 15.48
N ASP A 301 13.22 2.40 14.35
CA ASP A 301 12.66 3.62 13.77
C ASP A 301 11.58 3.31 12.72
N LEU A 302 10.42 3.93 12.84
CA LEU A 302 9.39 3.96 11.80
C LEU A 302 9.70 5.12 10.84
N THR A 303 10.33 4.83 9.72
CA THR A 303 10.55 5.82 8.64
C THR A 303 9.83 5.37 7.37
N MET A 304 8.79 6.10 6.96
CA MET A 304 7.94 5.70 5.84
C MET A 304 7.58 6.89 4.95
N SER A 305 7.63 6.67 3.63
CA SER A 305 7.16 7.60 2.61
C SER A 305 6.01 6.95 1.83
N ALA A 306 4.81 7.53 1.91
CA ALA A 306 3.61 6.96 1.32
C ALA A 306 2.71 8.05 0.72
N SER A 307 2.76 8.22 -0.60
CA SER A 307 2.17 9.38 -1.29
C SER A 307 0.63 9.37 -1.32
N ARG A 308 0.03 8.18 -1.22
CA ARG A 308 -1.43 7.96 -1.25
C ARG A 308 -2.05 7.71 0.12
N LEU A 309 -1.24 7.51 1.16
CA LEU A 309 -1.72 7.09 2.47
C LEU A 309 -2.55 8.19 3.12
N GLU A 310 -3.79 7.86 3.46
CA GLU A 310 -4.82 8.69 4.09
C GLU A 310 -5.11 8.21 5.53
N LEU A 311 -4.98 6.92 5.82
CA LEU A 311 -5.16 6.34 7.16
C LEU A 311 -4.01 5.39 7.51
N LEU A 312 -3.44 5.56 8.70
CA LEU A 312 -2.45 4.65 9.26
C LEU A 312 -2.88 4.15 10.64
N GLU A 313 -3.00 2.83 10.78
CA GLU A 313 -3.24 2.16 12.04
C GLU A 313 -2.11 1.17 12.33
N ILE A 314 -1.32 1.50 13.36
CA ILE A 314 -0.22 0.67 13.83
C ILE A 314 -0.31 0.58 15.36
N GLN A 315 -0.56 -0.62 15.88
CA GLN A 315 -0.74 -0.91 17.30
C GLN A 315 0.16 -2.05 17.78
N ASP A 316 0.70 -1.96 18.99
CA ASP A 316 1.58 -2.94 19.63
C ASP A 316 2.97 -3.08 18.96
N HIS A 317 3.68 -1.95 18.81
CA HIS A 317 5.04 -1.88 18.24
C HIS A 317 5.96 -0.99 19.07
N LYS A 318 7.24 -1.36 19.18
CA LYS A 318 8.24 -0.67 20.00
C LYS A 318 9.11 0.29 19.19
N PHE A 319 8.50 1.36 18.66
CA PHE A 319 9.25 2.35 17.90
C PHE A 319 10.02 3.32 18.80
N LYS A 320 11.27 3.59 18.44
CA LYS A 320 12.10 4.64 19.03
C LYS A 320 11.79 6.00 18.40
N ASN A 321 11.74 6.08 17.07
CA ASN A 321 11.38 7.31 16.36
C ASN A 321 10.29 7.04 15.32
N VAL A 322 9.41 8.01 15.08
CA VAL A 322 8.38 7.94 14.02
C VAL A 322 8.54 9.14 13.08
N ASN A 323 8.96 8.88 11.84
CA ASN A 323 9.16 9.85 10.78
C ASN A 323 8.30 9.46 9.56
N LEU A 324 7.21 10.20 9.34
CA LEU A 324 6.29 9.93 8.23
C LEU A 324 6.29 11.06 7.20
N ASN A 325 6.51 10.69 5.94
CA ASN A 325 6.29 11.55 4.78
C ASN A 325 5.06 11.05 4.00
N ALA A 326 3.87 11.41 4.48
CA ALA A 326 2.60 11.01 3.89
C ALA A 326 1.71 12.24 3.69
N PRO A 327 1.85 12.97 2.56
CA PRO A 327 1.23 14.29 2.39
C PRO A 327 -0.30 14.26 2.40
N LYS A 328 -0.92 13.10 2.14
CA LYS A 328 -2.36 12.88 2.17
C LYS A 328 -2.87 12.26 3.48
N LEU A 329 -2.00 12.00 4.46
CA LEU A 329 -2.39 11.33 5.70
C LEU A 329 -3.40 12.21 6.42
N VAL A 330 -4.60 11.68 6.65
CA VAL A 330 -5.72 12.36 7.31
C VAL A 330 -5.84 11.88 8.76
N ARG A 331 -5.63 10.57 8.97
CA ARG A 331 -5.77 9.92 10.27
C ARG A 331 -4.57 9.03 10.59
N ILE A 332 -4.07 9.15 11.82
CA ILE A 332 -3.11 8.21 12.40
C ILE A 332 -3.57 7.73 13.78
N ASN A 333 -3.53 6.42 14.00
CA ASN A 333 -3.74 5.78 15.29
C ASN A 333 -2.44 5.06 15.67
N LEU A 334 -1.80 5.51 16.75
CA LEU A 334 -0.65 4.84 17.36
C LEU A 334 -1.05 4.38 18.76
N ASN A 335 -0.98 3.07 19.02
CA ASN A 335 -1.25 2.51 20.34
C ASN A 335 -0.17 1.49 20.69
N SER A 336 0.41 1.53 21.87
CA SER A 336 1.23 0.42 22.33
C SER A 336 1.34 0.44 23.84
N GLU A 337 0.92 -0.64 24.48
CA GLU A 337 1.21 -0.88 25.89
C GLU A 337 2.74 -1.08 26.02
N ASP A 338 3.39 -0.35 26.94
CA ASP A 338 4.82 -0.46 27.28
C ASP A 338 5.87 0.07 26.28
N VAL A 339 5.55 1.09 25.47
CA VAL A 339 6.50 1.66 24.49
C VAL A 339 6.91 3.09 24.79
N VAL A 340 8.23 3.25 24.85
CA VAL A 340 8.92 4.53 24.92
C VAL A 340 9.24 5.00 23.50
N VAL A 341 8.53 6.03 23.02
CA VAL A 341 8.87 6.72 21.78
C VAL A 341 9.73 7.93 22.13
N GLN A 342 10.90 8.07 21.51
CA GLN A 342 11.74 9.24 21.69
C GLN A 342 11.13 10.45 20.97
N ASP A 343 11.05 10.41 19.64
CA ASP A 343 10.53 11.53 18.83
C ASP A 343 9.48 11.07 17.81
N ILE A 344 8.44 11.88 17.62
CA ILE A 344 7.43 11.73 16.56
C ILE A 344 7.47 12.98 15.69
N ASN A 345 7.79 12.84 14.41
CA ASN A 345 7.83 13.93 13.44
C ASN A 345 6.87 13.68 12.27
N LEU A 346 5.80 14.46 12.24
CA LEU A 346 4.76 14.40 11.21
C LEU A 346 4.71 15.66 10.34
N SER A 347 5.78 16.47 10.27
CA SER A 347 5.78 17.74 9.53
C SER A 347 5.64 17.59 8.01
N GLY A 348 5.82 16.38 7.48
CA GLY A 348 5.57 16.06 6.07
C GLY A 348 4.10 15.79 5.72
N SER A 349 3.23 15.67 6.72
CA SER A 349 1.85 15.17 6.59
C SER A 349 0.81 16.28 6.62
N LYS A 350 0.94 17.25 5.71
CA LYS A 350 0.18 18.52 5.70
C LYS A 350 -1.35 18.38 5.80
N SER A 351 -1.91 17.28 5.30
CA SER A 351 -3.36 17.00 5.31
C SER A 351 -3.87 16.37 6.62
N LEU A 352 -2.99 16.13 7.59
CA LEU A 352 -3.33 15.47 8.84
C LEU A 352 -4.33 16.32 9.62
N ASN A 353 -5.55 15.82 9.76
CA ASN A 353 -6.63 16.51 10.47
C ASN A 353 -6.97 15.86 11.81
N ARG A 354 -6.71 14.55 11.98
CA ARG A 354 -6.99 13.82 13.21
C ARG A 354 -5.83 12.91 13.61
N MET A 355 -5.45 12.97 14.87
CA MET A 355 -4.45 12.08 15.45
C MET A 355 -4.95 11.54 16.79
N SER A 356 -4.86 10.22 16.97
CA SER A 356 -5.12 9.53 18.23
C SER A 356 -3.86 8.80 18.68
N VAL A 357 -3.47 9.05 19.92
CA VAL A 357 -2.32 8.44 20.59
C VAL A 357 -2.81 7.86 21.90
N ASP A 358 -2.72 6.55 22.07
CA ASP A 358 -3.18 5.88 23.28
C ASP A 358 -2.02 5.10 23.93
N TYR A 359 -1.89 5.20 25.26
CA TYR A 359 -0.96 4.43 26.10
C TYR A 359 0.55 4.59 25.79
N LEU A 360 0.97 5.69 25.15
CA LEU A 360 2.37 5.92 24.74
C LEU A 360 3.22 6.73 25.75
N ASP A 361 4.43 6.27 26.05
CA ASP A 361 5.44 7.05 26.80
C ASP A 361 6.34 7.81 25.81
N ILE A 362 6.08 9.09 25.58
CA ILE A 362 6.85 9.89 24.61
C ILE A 362 7.97 10.63 25.34
N GLN A 363 9.24 10.19 25.33
CA GLN A 363 10.30 10.79 26.16
C GLN A 363 11.00 12.04 25.59
N GLY A 364 10.73 12.39 24.33
CA GLY A 364 11.30 13.53 23.62
C GLY A 364 10.23 14.49 23.11
N LYS A 365 10.26 14.75 21.80
CA LYS A 365 9.44 15.76 21.13
C LYS A 365 8.36 15.12 20.26
N LEU A 366 7.11 15.56 20.43
CA LEU A 366 6.02 15.33 19.48
C LEU A 366 5.87 16.57 18.59
N SER A 367 6.36 16.48 17.35
CA SER A 367 6.33 17.54 16.36
C SER A 367 5.19 17.35 15.36
N LEU A 368 4.20 18.24 15.47
CA LEU A 368 3.02 18.31 14.62
C LEU A 368 2.98 19.62 13.83
N ALA A 369 4.11 20.31 13.68
CA ALA A 369 4.19 21.57 12.97
C ALA A 369 3.77 21.44 11.49
N ASP A 370 3.21 22.52 10.93
CA ASP A 370 2.85 22.62 9.49
C ASP A 370 1.78 21.60 8.99
N ASN A 371 0.97 21.04 9.90
CA ASN A 371 -0.21 20.20 9.60
C ASN A 371 -1.55 20.97 9.62
N SER A 372 -2.66 20.31 9.29
CA SER A 372 -4.02 20.87 9.26
C SER A 372 -4.93 20.26 10.34
N LEU A 373 -4.40 20.03 11.54
CA LEU A 373 -5.10 19.30 12.60
C LEU A 373 -6.38 20.04 12.99
N THR A 374 -7.50 19.32 13.04
CA THR A 374 -8.77 19.75 13.65
C THR A 374 -9.05 18.99 14.94
N GLY A 375 -8.46 17.80 15.13
CA GLY A 375 -8.58 17.01 16.35
C GLY A 375 -7.28 16.32 16.76
N PHE A 376 -6.88 16.49 18.01
CA PHE A 376 -5.78 15.75 18.63
C PHE A 376 -6.25 15.09 19.92
N GLN A 377 -6.17 13.76 19.97
CA GLN A 377 -6.47 12.97 21.16
C GLN A 377 -5.24 12.19 21.60
N ALA A 378 -4.97 12.25 22.89
CA ALA A 378 -3.79 11.71 23.53
C ALA A 378 -4.20 11.14 24.89
N ASN A 379 -4.48 9.84 24.98
CA ASN A 379 -4.87 9.22 26.26
C ASN A 379 -3.71 8.42 26.86
N ASN A 380 -3.57 8.51 28.18
CA ASN A 380 -2.57 7.82 28.98
C ASN A 380 -1.11 8.08 28.56
N ILE A 381 -0.81 9.30 28.07
CA ILE A 381 0.56 9.65 27.68
C ILE A 381 1.45 9.87 28.91
N LYS A 382 2.71 9.41 28.85
CA LYS A 382 3.79 9.69 29.83
C LYS A 382 5.02 10.30 29.13
N GLY A 383 5.96 10.83 29.92
CA GLY A 383 7.30 11.22 29.45
C GLY A 383 7.43 12.47 28.58
N LEU A 384 6.32 13.00 28.02
CA LEU A 384 6.33 14.05 27.00
C LEU A 384 7.04 15.32 27.47
N LYS A 385 8.19 15.62 26.86
CA LYS A 385 9.01 16.81 27.19
C LYS A 385 8.61 18.02 26.39
N GLU A 386 8.27 17.83 25.12
CA GLU A 386 7.89 18.91 24.21
C GLU A 386 6.77 18.46 23.27
N LEU A 387 5.72 19.28 23.18
CA LEU A 387 4.68 19.19 22.17
C LEU A 387 4.79 20.43 21.28
N ASP A 388 5.11 20.23 19.99
CA ASP A 388 5.23 21.30 19.01
C ASP A 388 4.02 21.30 18.09
N LEU A 389 3.08 22.20 18.39
CA LEU A 389 1.91 22.51 17.57
C LEU A 389 2.11 23.80 16.77
N THR A 390 3.35 24.24 16.54
CA THR A 390 3.58 25.52 15.87
C THR A 390 2.97 25.52 14.47
N LYS A 391 2.36 26.64 14.10
CA LYS A 391 1.70 26.86 12.79
C LYS A 391 0.47 25.97 12.53
N GLN A 392 -0.11 25.34 13.55
CA GLN A 392 -1.46 24.79 13.47
C GLN A 392 -2.49 25.92 13.44
N THR A 393 -3.28 26.05 12.36
CA THR A 393 -4.26 27.16 12.23
C THR A 393 -5.71 26.73 12.43
N ASN A 394 -6.00 25.42 12.48
CA ASN A 394 -7.37 24.88 12.41
C ASN A 394 -7.73 23.94 13.58
N LEU A 395 -7.01 24.01 14.70
CA LEU A 395 -7.08 23.00 15.77
C LEU A 395 -8.34 23.14 16.63
N GLU A 396 -9.45 22.54 16.22
CA GLU A 396 -10.74 22.66 16.91
C GLU A 396 -10.77 21.96 18.28
N THR A 397 -10.23 20.74 18.38
CA THR A 397 -10.32 19.90 19.58
C THR A 397 -8.94 19.37 20.00
N ILE A 398 -8.63 19.54 21.30
CA ILE A 398 -7.45 18.94 21.95
C ILE A 398 -7.94 18.21 23.20
N LEU A 399 -7.65 16.92 23.28
CA LEU A 399 -7.87 16.10 24.48
C LEU A 399 -6.57 15.39 24.85
N VAL A 400 -5.96 15.80 25.96
CA VAL A 400 -4.76 15.16 26.52
C VAL A 400 -5.11 14.65 27.91
N ILE A 401 -5.19 13.33 28.07
CA ILE A 401 -5.40 12.67 29.34
C ILE A 401 -4.04 12.07 29.73
N PRO A 402 -3.24 12.70 30.59
CA PRO A 402 -1.97 12.13 31.03
C PRO A 402 -2.23 10.87 31.86
N ALA A 403 -1.35 9.88 31.79
CA ALA A 403 -1.29 8.90 32.86
C ALA A 403 -0.65 9.59 34.08
N SER A 404 -1.22 9.37 35.26
CA SER A 404 -0.83 9.99 36.55
C SER A 404 0.66 10.34 36.61
N SER A 405 0.98 11.64 36.63
CA SER A 405 2.34 12.26 36.74
C SER A 405 3.14 12.62 35.47
N LEU A 406 2.54 13.30 34.49
CA LEU A 406 3.33 14.00 33.47
C LEU A 406 4.21 15.09 34.15
N LYS A 407 5.54 15.05 33.98
CA LYS A 407 6.51 16.06 34.42
C LYS A 407 7.23 16.63 33.19
N GLY A 408 6.69 17.69 32.59
CA GLY A 408 7.22 18.25 31.34
C GLY A 408 6.66 19.64 31.04
N LYS A 409 7.34 20.39 30.16
CA LYS A 409 6.91 21.73 29.73
C LYS A 409 5.97 21.58 28.53
N LEU A 410 4.68 21.78 28.74
CA LEU A 410 3.70 21.82 27.66
C LEU A 410 3.61 23.24 27.09
N THR A 411 4.03 23.45 25.84
CA THR A 411 3.84 24.73 25.14
C THR A 411 2.65 24.60 24.20
N LEU A 412 1.51 25.19 24.55
CA LEU A 412 0.32 25.22 23.70
C LEU A 412 0.21 26.59 23.03
N ASP A 413 0.21 26.64 21.70
CA ASP A 413 -0.20 27.83 20.95
C ASP A 413 -1.73 27.78 20.76
N LEU A 414 -2.43 28.39 21.72
CA LEU A 414 -3.89 28.33 21.84
C LEU A 414 -4.64 29.29 20.91
N ARG A 415 -3.94 30.11 20.12
CA ARG A 415 -4.53 31.15 19.26
C ARG A 415 -5.61 30.64 18.30
N PHE A 416 -5.54 29.36 17.95
CA PHE A 416 -6.34 28.73 16.90
C PHE A 416 -7.31 27.66 17.42
N CYS A 417 -7.42 27.48 18.74
CA CYS A 417 -8.30 26.47 19.31
C CYS A 417 -9.66 27.05 19.70
N SER A 418 -10.72 26.58 19.05
CA SER A 418 -12.09 27.06 19.27
C SER A 418 -12.82 26.31 20.40
N LYS A 419 -12.38 25.09 20.74
CA LYS A 419 -12.93 24.29 21.85
C LYS A 419 -11.83 23.53 22.61
N LEU A 420 -11.49 24.01 23.80
CA LEU A 420 -10.69 23.25 24.76
C LEU A 420 -11.66 22.38 25.60
N LEU A 421 -11.60 21.05 25.46
CA LEU A 421 -12.53 20.16 26.16
C LEU A 421 -12.07 19.85 27.58
N THR A 422 -10.83 19.38 27.77
CA THR A 422 -10.27 19.08 29.11
C THR A 422 -8.74 19.02 29.09
N ILE A 423 -8.07 19.62 30.08
CA ILE A 423 -6.68 19.29 30.49
C ILE A 423 -6.74 18.93 31.98
N THR A 424 -6.66 17.65 32.33
CA THR A 424 -6.71 17.19 33.73
C THR A 424 -5.33 16.73 34.21
N ASP A 425 -4.94 17.18 35.41
CA ASP A 425 -3.81 16.68 36.23
C ASP A 425 -2.46 16.41 35.52
N ILE A 426 -2.00 17.35 34.70
CA ILE A 426 -0.59 17.43 34.30
C ILE A 426 0.20 18.13 35.42
N SER A 427 1.17 17.45 36.05
CA SER A 427 2.05 18.10 37.04
C SER A 427 3.01 19.05 36.31
N GLY A 428 3.00 20.33 36.66
CA GLY A 428 3.71 21.38 35.91
C GLY A 428 2.91 22.05 34.78
N CYS A 429 1.67 21.62 34.52
CA CYS A 429 0.73 22.45 33.76
C CYS A 429 0.06 23.42 34.74
N ASN A 430 0.45 24.68 34.64
CA ASN A 430 -0.02 25.72 35.55
C ASN A 430 -1.38 26.30 35.15
N VAL A 431 -2.06 25.68 34.18
CA VAL A 431 -3.38 26.09 33.67
C VAL A 431 -4.31 24.88 33.66
N LYS A 432 -5.46 25.00 34.34
CA LYS A 432 -6.54 24.00 34.32
C LYS A 432 -7.81 24.60 33.77
N LEU A 433 -8.54 23.87 32.94
CA LEU A 433 -9.95 24.19 32.68
C LEU A 433 -10.79 23.42 33.69
N ILE A 434 -11.47 24.14 34.57
CA ILE A 434 -12.34 23.57 35.60
C ILE A 434 -13.75 24.11 35.45
N GLU A 435 -14.74 23.35 35.90
CA GLU A 435 -16.08 23.87 36.12
C GLU A 435 -16.22 24.24 37.60
N HIS A 436 -16.51 25.51 37.88
CA HIS A 436 -16.71 26.00 39.24
C HIS A 436 -18.03 26.77 39.31
N GLU A 437 -18.95 26.30 40.15
CA GLU A 437 -20.29 26.89 40.30
C GLU A 437 -21.05 27.01 38.96
N GLY A 438 -20.92 26.01 38.09
CA GLY A 438 -21.56 25.98 36.77
C GLY A 438 -20.89 26.87 35.72
N LYS A 439 -19.75 27.49 36.04
CA LYS A 439 -18.97 28.31 35.12
C LYS A 439 -17.73 27.59 34.63
N LYS A 440 -17.36 27.81 33.37
CA LYS A 440 -16.05 27.35 32.89
C LYS A 440 -14.97 28.35 33.29
N VAL A 441 -14.01 27.85 34.04
CA VAL A 441 -12.94 28.63 34.65
C VAL A 441 -11.59 28.16 34.12
N LEU A 442 -10.79 29.10 33.64
CA LEU A 442 -9.41 28.85 33.29
C LEU A 442 -8.52 29.21 34.49
N ASP A 443 -8.04 28.22 35.21
CA ASP A 443 -7.32 28.33 36.47
C ASP A 443 -5.80 28.32 36.30
N TYR A 444 -5.22 29.52 36.36
CA TYR A 444 -3.80 29.87 36.41
C TYR A 444 -3.26 30.05 37.84
N SER A 445 -4.01 29.67 38.87
CA SER A 445 -3.62 29.93 40.27
C SER A 445 -2.34 29.24 40.70
N ARG A 446 -1.90 28.22 39.96
CA ARG A 446 -0.70 27.43 40.26
C ARG A 446 0.57 27.93 39.55
N LEU A 447 0.52 29.05 38.82
CA LEU A 447 1.69 29.62 38.14
C LEU A 447 2.79 30.07 39.12
N ASP A 448 4.03 29.64 38.85
CA ASP A 448 5.21 29.96 39.67
C ASP A 448 5.93 31.25 39.23
N SER A 449 6.00 31.53 37.93
CA SER A 449 6.46 32.82 37.36
C SER A 449 5.51 33.36 36.28
N LEU A 450 5.39 34.68 36.13
CA LEU A 450 4.69 35.33 35.00
C LEU A 450 5.60 35.53 33.78
N ASP A 451 6.91 35.70 33.98
CA ASP A 451 7.86 36.13 32.95
C ASP A 451 8.60 34.96 32.26
N ASP A 452 8.90 33.88 32.99
CA ASP A 452 9.76 32.77 32.49
C ASP A 452 8.97 31.51 32.06
N ASP A 453 7.77 31.31 32.63
CA ASP A 453 6.94 30.12 32.38
C ASP A 453 6.06 30.26 31.12
N TYR A 454 6.05 31.43 30.48
CA TYR A 454 5.25 31.70 29.30
C TYR A 454 6.05 32.31 28.15
N GLY A 455 6.17 31.56 27.07
CA GLY A 455 6.21 32.17 25.74
C GLY A 455 4.87 32.84 25.49
N LYS A 456 4.75 34.12 25.87
CA LYS A 456 3.70 35.08 25.50
C LYS A 456 2.36 34.45 25.07
N ILE A 457 1.57 33.89 25.99
CA ILE A 457 0.11 33.90 25.77
C ILE A 457 -0.30 35.34 25.95
N VAL A 458 -0.64 36.01 24.85
CA VAL A 458 -1.29 37.29 24.92
C VAL A 458 -2.72 36.98 25.34
N LEU A 459 -3.20 37.54 26.46
CA LEU A 459 -4.60 37.37 26.89
C LEU A 459 -5.64 37.78 25.81
N SER A 460 -5.19 38.43 24.72
CA SER A 460 -5.96 38.60 23.49
C SER A 460 -6.49 37.29 22.89
N ASP A 461 -5.84 36.18 23.20
CA ASP A 461 -6.10 34.89 22.55
C ASP A 461 -7.13 34.08 23.34
N VAL A 462 -7.37 34.44 24.60
CA VAL A 462 -8.44 33.86 25.44
C VAL A 462 -9.83 34.28 24.93
N TYR A 463 -9.92 35.38 24.16
CA TYR A 463 -11.18 35.89 23.61
C TYR A 463 -11.83 34.96 22.57
N ASN A 464 -11.09 34.01 22.01
CA ASN A 464 -11.64 33.03 21.08
C ASN A 464 -12.43 31.92 21.79
N TYR A 465 -12.31 31.80 23.12
CA TYR A 465 -13.05 30.83 23.92
C TYR A 465 -14.33 31.46 24.49
N GLY A 466 -15.38 31.52 23.67
CA GLY A 466 -16.66 32.14 24.03
C GLY A 466 -17.34 31.58 25.29
N ASP A 467 -16.91 30.41 25.77
CA ASP A 467 -17.49 29.73 26.93
C ASP A 467 -16.73 29.97 28.24
N ILE A 468 -15.56 30.63 28.22
CA ILE A 468 -14.78 30.88 29.45
C ILE A 468 -15.32 32.12 30.14
N GLU A 469 -15.80 31.95 31.37
CA GLU A 469 -16.45 33.01 32.14
C GLU A 469 -15.53 33.58 33.23
N GLU A 470 -14.61 32.76 33.77
CA GLU A 470 -13.66 33.21 34.78
C GLU A 470 -12.21 32.82 34.45
N LEU A 471 -11.30 33.72 34.81
CA LEU A 471 -9.86 33.50 34.78
C LEU A 471 -9.36 33.53 36.22
N TRP A 472 -8.95 32.39 36.77
CA TRP A 472 -8.37 32.36 38.12
C TRP A 472 -6.87 32.53 38.01
N VAL A 473 -6.30 33.44 38.80
CA VAL A 473 -4.88 33.75 38.76
C VAL A 473 -4.32 33.68 40.16
N ASN A 474 -3.05 33.30 40.30
CA ASN A 474 -2.44 33.25 41.61
C ASN A 474 -2.48 34.65 42.24
N LYS A 475 -2.97 34.73 43.47
CA LYS A 475 -3.09 35.98 44.21
C LYS A 475 -1.79 36.76 44.32
N LYS A 476 -0.61 36.10 44.27
CA LYS A 476 0.69 36.81 44.24
C LYS A 476 0.88 37.74 43.04
N TYR A 477 0.08 37.57 41.98
CA TYR A 477 0.08 38.39 40.77
C TYR A 477 -1.03 39.44 40.73
N GLU A 478 -1.75 39.64 41.84
CA GLU A 478 -2.77 40.67 41.95
C GLU A 478 -2.20 42.05 41.59
N GLY A 479 -2.84 42.72 40.63
CA GLY A 479 -2.40 44.02 40.10
C GLY A 479 -1.28 43.98 39.06
N GLN A 480 -0.64 42.82 38.82
CA GLN A 480 0.41 42.69 37.81
C GLN A 480 -0.16 42.46 36.41
N LEU A 481 -1.32 41.80 36.29
CA LEU A 481 -1.95 41.50 34.98
C LEU A 481 -2.25 42.74 34.14
N ASN A 482 -2.72 43.82 34.77
CA ASN A 482 -3.01 45.07 34.08
C ASN A 482 -1.74 45.74 33.49
N LYS A 483 -0.56 45.37 34.00
CA LYS A 483 0.74 45.89 33.55
C LYS A 483 1.26 45.14 32.32
N TYR A 484 0.91 43.87 32.17
CA TYR A 484 1.41 42.99 31.12
C TYR A 484 0.40 42.71 30.01
N TYR A 485 -0.90 42.94 30.26
CA TYR A 485 -1.96 42.52 29.35
C TYR A 485 -3.07 43.56 29.20
N ALA A 486 -3.48 43.81 27.95
CA ALA A 486 -4.68 44.58 27.64
C ALA A 486 -5.90 43.67 27.82
N ILE A 487 -6.62 43.82 28.94
CA ILE A 487 -7.91 43.13 29.14
C ILE A 487 -8.96 43.86 28.30
N GLY A 488 -9.14 43.42 27.06
CA GLY A 488 -9.95 44.06 26.02
C GLY A 488 -11.45 43.69 25.99
N SER A 489 -12.01 42.94 26.93
CA SER A 489 -13.47 42.73 26.95
C SER A 489 -14.09 42.49 28.33
N ASN A 490 -15.33 42.95 28.50
CA ASN A 490 -16.11 42.98 29.75
C ASN A 490 -16.70 41.62 30.18
N LYS A 491 -16.32 40.50 29.54
CA LYS A 491 -17.01 39.21 29.72
C LYS A 491 -16.28 38.18 30.59
N ILE A 492 -14.97 38.32 30.77
CA ILE A 492 -14.18 37.37 31.58
C ILE A 492 -13.91 38.00 32.95
N THR A 493 -14.35 37.34 34.01
CA THR A 493 -14.07 37.78 35.38
C THR A 493 -12.72 37.23 35.83
N VAL A 494 -11.74 38.12 36.04
CA VAL A 494 -10.45 37.71 36.62
C VAL A 494 -10.60 37.61 38.14
N LYS A 495 -10.36 36.43 38.72
CA LYS A 495 -10.31 36.21 40.17
C LYS A 495 -8.88 35.91 40.60
N TYR A 496 -8.41 36.63 41.60
CA TYR A 496 -7.12 36.35 42.24
C TYR A 496 -7.34 35.41 43.41
N ILE A 497 -6.85 34.18 43.29
CA ILE A 497 -7.06 33.14 44.29
C ILE A 497 -5.73 32.64 44.84
N THR A 498 -5.74 32.26 46.12
CA THR A 498 -4.63 31.50 46.69
C THR A 498 -4.82 30.06 46.25
N PRO A 499 -3.87 29.44 45.51
CA PRO A 499 -4.02 28.05 45.10
C PRO A 499 -4.24 27.17 46.34
N ALA A 500 -5.30 26.37 46.32
CA ALA A 500 -5.47 25.30 47.30
C ALA A 500 -4.29 24.33 47.14
N LYS A 501 -3.68 23.95 48.28
CA LYS A 501 -2.54 23.03 48.34
C LYS A 501 -2.79 21.76 47.55
#